data_AF-A0A7C4SMH9-F1
#
_entry.id   AF-A0A7C4SMH9-F1
#
_cell.length_a   1.000
_cell.length_b   1.000
_cell.length_c   1.000
_cell.angle_alpha   90.00
_cell.angle_beta   90.00
_cell.angle_gamma   90.00
#
_symmetry.space_group_name_H-M   'P 1'
#
loop_
_entity.id
_entity.type
_entity.pdbx_description
1 polymer ?
#
loop_
_entity_poly.entity_id
_entity_poly.type
_entity_poly.pdbx_seq_one_letter_code
_entity_poly.pdbx_strand_id
1 'polypeptide(L)'
;MASKAIILVCDGMADRRCSALEGLTPLQAARPKSFDWIASRGECGLMDPISPGVPPGSDTAHLAILGYDPYKHYTGRGAFEALGAGIELEPNDVAFRCNFATVNNDGIVVDRRAGRISDEDAKVLSESLNGIKLVRNSDVEIMFKHTVEHRGVLVLRGEGLSRFVSDIDPHKTGVKFLHSRPLTDSPTAKKTADTLNEFVEISSKILAEHDINKRREKRGQPLANIILPRGAGTLPMVEKLPTKFGIKAAAIAGGAVYKGVCKAVGFDVLEVKGATGTVDTNLDAKMRAAINAIKVYDLVFVHVKATDVVSHDRNPTKKAEIISRISAAFSTIVSEVDLEGTCIAITSDHTTPSEVGEHSGDPVPVALYAPGARYGNVEKFDEISCASGTLGRIRGVDLMPIIMNYLGKVSMYGE
;
A
#
# COMPACT_ATOMS: atom_id res chain seq x y z
N MET A 1 -27.75 12.41 -11.47
CA MET A 1 -26.40 11.80 -11.58
C MET A 1 -25.70 11.98 -10.25
N ALA A 2 -24.91 11.01 -9.82
CA ALA A 2 -24.03 11.23 -8.66
C ALA A 2 -23.05 12.37 -8.98
N SER A 3 -22.63 13.09 -7.95
CA SER A 3 -21.57 14.10 -8.06
C SER A 3 -20.33 13.73 -7.25
N LYS A 4 -20.44 12.68 -6.42
CA LYS A 4 -19.45 12.30 -5.43
C LYS A 4 -19.25 10.79 -5.41
N ALA A 5 -18.08 10.33 -4.96
CA ALA A 5 -17.75 8.92 -4.85
C ALA A 5 -17.01 8.59 -3.55
N ILE A 6 -17.38 7.48 -2.92
CA ILE A 6 -16.62 6.84 -1.84
C ILE A 6 -16.18 5.46 -2.32
N ILE A 7 -14.89 5.16 -2.22
CA ILE A 7 -14.35 3.84 -2.52
C ILE A 7 -13.80 3.23 -1.23
N LEU A 8 -14.32 2.07 -0.84
CA LEU A 8 -13.74 1.25 0.22
C LEU A 8 -12.90 0.13 -0.39
N VAL A 9 -11.61 0.12 -0.08
CA VAL A 9 -10.70 -0.99 -0.38
C VAL A 9 -10.33 -1.71 0.90
N CYS A 10 -10.75 -2.96 1.01
CA CYS A 10 -10.35 -3.86 2.10
C CYS A 10 -9.17 -4.70 1.61
N ASP A 11 -7.98 -4.41 2.12
CA ASP A 11 -6.71 -4.96 1.63
C ASP A 11 -6.69 -6.49 1.72
N GLY A 12 -6.33 -7.20 0.65
CA GLY A 12 -6.24 -8.66 0.66
C GLY A 12 -7.51 -9.39 1.12
N MET A 13 -8.69 -8.77 1.04
CA MET A 13 -9.96 -9.30 1.57
C MET A 13 -10.46 -10.53 0.83
N ALA A 14 -10.24 -10.61 -0.48
CA ALA A 14 -10.62 -11.78 -1.28
C ALA A 14 -9.79 -13.02 -0.87
N ASP A 15 -10.38 -14.19 -1.05
CA ASP A 15 -9.80 -15.46 -0.63
C ASP A 15 -10.19 -16.65 -1.53
N ARG A 16 -9.71 -17.83 -1.15
CA ARG A 16 -10.16 -19.12 -1.63
C ARG A 16 -11.06 -19.76 -0.58
N ARG A 17 -11.67 -20.89 -0.94
CA ARG A 17 -12.42 -21.72 0.01
C ARG A 17 -11.46 -22.21 1.10
N CYS A 18 -11.86 -22.08 2.36
CA CYS A 18 -11.07 -22.50 3.50
C CYS A 18 -11.71 -23.72 4.19
N SER A 19 -10.89 -24.73 4.49
CA SER A 19 -11.29 -25.92 5.24
C SER A 19 -11.82 -25.56 6.63
N ALA A 20 -11.17 -24.60 7.30
CA ALA A 20 -11.56 -24.08 8.61
C ALA A 20 -12.91 -23.35 8.64
N LEU A 21 -13.48 -23.06 7.47
CA LEU A 21 -14.77 -22.38 7.28
C LEU A 21 -15.75 -23.27 6.51
N GLU A 22 -15.63 -24.60 6.65
CA GLU A 22 -16.52 -25.57 6.01
C GLU A 22 -16.57 -25.44 4.47
N GLY A 23 -15.45 -25.03 3.87
CA GLY A 23 -15.33 -24.85 2.43
C GLY A 23 -15.91 -23.52 1.91
N LEU A 24 -16.26 -22.59 2.78
CA LEU A 24 -16.59 -21.20 2.43
C LEU A 24 -15.33 -20.33 2.34
N THR A 25 -15.41 -19.22 1.62
CA THR A 25 -14.43 -18.14 1.76
C THR A 25 -14.70 -17.34 3.05
N PRO A 26 -13.73 -16.59 3.59
CA PRO A 26 -13.94 -15.67 4.70
C PRO A 26 -15.03 -14.63 4.45
N LEU A 27 -15.18 -14.13 3.21
CA LEU A 27 -16.29 -13.24 2.82
C LEU A 27 -17.66 -13.93 2.99
N GLN A 28 -17.79 -15.15 2.47
CA GLN A 28 -19.01 -15.96 2.59
C GLN A 28 -19.35 -16.30 4.05
N ALA A 29 -18.34 -16.61 4.86
CA ALA A 29 -18.51 -16.92 6.28
C ALA A 29 -18.89 -15.68 7.11
N ALA A 30 -18.33 -14.51 6.78
CA ALA A 30 -18.55 -13.26 7.51
C ALA A 30 -19.96 -12.68 7.40
N ARG A 31 -20.69 -13.00 6.32
CA ARG A 31 -22.04 -12.49 6.00
C ARG A 31 -22.15 -10.96 6.17
N PRO A 32 -21.34 -10.17 5.44
CA PRO A 32 -21.20 -8.74 5.64
C PRO A 32 -22.43 -7.96 5.14
N LYS A 33 -23.41 -7.74 6.02
CA LYS A 33 -24.71 -7.13 5.69
C LYS A 33 -24.64 -5.80 4.93
N SER A 34 -23.69 -4.94 5.26
CA SER A 34 -23.55 -3.64 4.56
C SER A 34 -22.95 -3.80 3.16
N PHE A 35 -22.14 -4.82 2.93
CA PHE A 35 -21.60 -5.13 1.61
C PHE A 35 -22.68 -5.81 0.76
N ASP A 36 -23.44 -6.73 1.35
CA ASP A 36 -24.63 -7.34 0.74
C ASP A 36 -25.67 -6.27 0.34
N TRP A 37 -25.82 -5.21 1.15
CA TRP A 37 -26.69 -4.08 0.81
C TRP A 37 -26.24 -3.37 -0.47
N ILE A 38 -24.93 -3.15 -0.64
CA ILE A 38 -24.38 -2.56 -1.86
C ILE A 38 -24.55 -3.52 -3.03
N ALA A 39 -24.29 -4.81 -2.85
CA ALA A 39 -24.41 -5.81 -3.89
C ALA A 39 -25.85 -5.92 -4.43
N SER A 40 -26.83 -6.05 -3.53
CA SER A 40 -28.28 -6.14 -3.85
C SER A 40 -28.87 -4.89 -4.50
N ARG A 41 -28.16 -3.76 -4.45
CA ARG A 41 -28.58 -2.47 -5.01
C ARG A 41 -27.50 -1.87 -5.90
N GLY A 42 -26.63 -2.69 -6.47
CA GLY A 42 -25.46 -2.23 -7.20
C GLY A 42 -25.17 -3.06 -8.43
N GLU A 43 -24.20 -2.61 -9.21
CA GLU A 43 -23.54 -3.43 -10.20
C GLU A 43 -22.42 -4.21 -9.50
N CYS A 44 -22.40 -5.53 -9.67
CA CYS A 44 -21.37 -6.40 -9.11
C CYS A 44 -20.52 -7.00 -10.22
N GLY A 45 -19.31 -7.45 -9.89
CA GLY A 45 -18.43 -8.15 -10.81
C GLY A 45 -17.20 -8.71 -10.15
N LEU A 46 -16.29 -9.18 -10.99
CA LEU A 46 -14.93 -9.54 -10.62
C LEU A 46 -13.95 -8.52 -11.20
N MET A 47 -12.86 -8.29 -10.47
CA MET A 47 -11.79 -7.41 -10.90
C MET A 47 -10.46 -8.15 -10.84
N ASP A 48 -9.72 -8.18 -11.94
CA ASP A 48 -8.30 -8.55 -11.92
C ASP A 48 -7.49 -7.28 -11.63
N PRO A 49 -6.81 -7.16 -10.47
CA PRO A 49 -6.08 -5.93 -10.14
C PRO A 49 -5.08 -5.53 -11.23
N ILE A 50 -4.41 -6.51 -11.84
CA ILE A 50 -3.46 -6.30 -12.95
C ILE A 50 -3.99 -6.99 -14.21
N SER A 51 -4.04 -8.33 -14.17
CA SER A 51 -4.49 -9.19 -15.25
C SER A 51 -4.76 -10.60 -14.69
N PRO A 52 -5.52 -11.44 -15.41
CA PRO A 52 -5.83 -12.80 -14.95
C PRO A 52 -4.58 -13.60 -14.57
N GLY A 53 -4.53 -14.09 -13.33
CA GLY A 53 -3.46 -14.95 -12.86
C GLY A 53 -2.17 -14.23 -12.44
N VAL A 54 -2.10 -12.90 -12.45
CA VAL A 54 -0.92 -12.12 -12.05
C VAL A 54 -1.08 -11.62 -10.61
N PRO A 55 -0.27 -12.11 -9.64
CA PRO A 55 -0.29 -11.59 -8.27
C PRO A 55 0.30 -10.16 -8.22
N PRO A 56 -0.43 -9.17 -7.69
CA PRO A 56 0.09 -7.81 -7.54
C PRO A 56 0.83 -7.60 -6.21
N GLY A 57 1.72 -6.61 -6.19
CA GLY A 57 2.08 -5.92 -4.95
C GLY A 57 0.98 -4.92 -4.58
N SER A 58 0.85 -4.56 -3.29
CA SER A 58 -0.19 -3.61 -2.88
C SER A 58 0.00 -2.23 -3.54
N ASP A 59 1.22 -1.82 -3.85
CA ASP A 59 1.51 -0.59 -4.60
C ASP A 59 0.99 -0.64 -6.04
N THR A 60 1.27 -1.71 -6.78
CA THR A 60 0.79 -1.86 -8.16
C THR A 60 -0.73 -2.05 -8.24
N ALA A 61 -1.32 -2.80 -7.31
CA ALA A 61 -2.78 -2.97 -7.22
C ALA A 61 -3.50 -1.62 -7.01
N HIS A 62 -2.99 -0.78 -6.11
CA HIS A 62 -3.59 0.52 -5.84
C HIS A 62 -3.43 1.50 -7.00
N LEU A 63 -2.29 1.50 -7.70
CA LEU A 63 -2.15 2.28 -8.94
C LEU A 63 -3.22 1.88 -9.96
N ALA A 64 -3.43 0.56 -10.15
CA ALA A 64 -4.44 0.06 -11.06
C ALA A 64 -5.84 0.50 -10.65
N ILE A 65 -6.24 0.29 -9.39
CA ILE A 65 -7.55 0.73 -8.87
C ILE A 65 -7.81 2.22 -9.08
N LEU A 66 -6.76 3.05 -8.99
CA LEU A 66 -6.85 4.49 -9.20
C LEU A 66 -6.81 4.89 -10.70
N GLY A 67 -6.84 3.92 -11.61
CA GLY A 67 -6.95 4.14 -13.06
C GLY A 67 -5.63 4.30 -13.79
N TYR A 68 -4.51 3.86 -13.20
CA TYR A 68 -3.18 3.94 -13.80
C TYR A 68 -2.63 2.54 -14.06
N ASP A 69 -2.29 2.25 -15.32
CA ASP A 69 -1.68 0.99 -15.73
C ASP A 69 -0.31 0.78 -15.06
N PRO A 70 -0.15 -0.20 -14.16
CA PRO A 70 1.11 -0.41 -13.45
C PRO A 70 2.24 -0.83 -14.38
N TYR A 71 1.97 -1.46 -15.53
CA TYR A 71 3.02 -1.80 -16.49
C TYR A 71 3.67 -0.56 -17.10
N LYS A 72 2.95 0.56 -17.12
CA LYS A 72 3.43 1.84 -17.69
C LYS A 72 3.97 2.78 -16.62
N HIS A 73 3.27 2.88 -15.50
CA HIS A 73 3.50 3.93 -14.52
C HIS A 73 4.24 3.48 -13.26
N TYR A 74 4.42 2.18 -13.02
CA TYR A 74 5.10 1.71 -11.82
C TYR A 74 6.61 1.97 -11.88
N THR A 75 7.06 2.86 -11.01
CA THR A 75 8.45 3.28 -10.90
C THR A 75 9.17 2.74 -9.68
N GLY A 76 8.65 1.69 -9.03
CA GLY A 76 9.27 1.02 -7.89
C GLY A 76 8.72 1.49 -6.53
N ARG A 77 8.79 0.61 -5.53
CA ARG A 77 8.10 0.76 -4.25
C ARG A 77 8.65 1.89 -3.37
N GLY A 78 9.96 2.12 -3.39
CA GLY A 78 10.63 3.04 -2.48
C GLY A 78 10.06 4.45 -2.52
N ALA A 79 9.65 4.93 -3.71
CA ALA A 79 9.04 6.25 -3.86
C ALA A 79 7.70 6.37 -3.12
N PHE A 80 6.86 5.34 -3.19
CA PHE A 80 5.59 5.32 -2.46
C PHE A 80 5.81 5.27 -0.94
N GLU A 81 6.80 4.50 -0.47
CA GLU A 81 7.12 4.46 0.96
C GLU A 81 7.62 5.84 1.44
N ALA A 82 8.43 6.56 0.65
CA ALA A 82 8.90 7.91 0.98
C ALA A 82 7.77 8.94 1.07
N LEU A 83 6.89 8.99 0.06
CA LEU A 83 5.72 9.88 0.07
C LEU A 83 4.79 9.56 1.25
N GLY A 84 4.62 8.26 1.53
CA GLY A 84 3.87 7.74 2.66
C GLY A 84 4.45 8.13 4.02
N ALA A 85 5.78 8.18 4.12
CA ALA A 85 6.51 8.66 5.28
C ALA A 85 6.50 10.20 5.39
N GLY A 86 5.90 10.91 4.43
CA GLY A 86 5.84 12.37 4.41
C GLY A 86 7.13 13.03 3.96
N ILE A 87 7.98 12.33 3.20
CA ILE A 87 9.10 12.92 2.48
C ILE A 87 8.59 13.38 1.11
N GLU A 88 8.81 14.65 0.77
CA GLU A 88 8.55 15.14 -0.57
C GLU A 88 9.67 14.71 -1.50
N LEU A 89 9.32 14.12 -2.64
CA LEU A 89 10.28 13.65 -3.63
C LEU A 89 10.38 14.62 -4.79
N GLU A 90 11.62 14.84 -5.24
CA GLU A 90 11.93 15.51 -6.49
C GLU A 90 11.99 14.50 -7.65
N PRO A 91 11.88 14.94 -8.92
CA PRO A 91 11.85 14.04 -10.08
C PRO A 91 13.07 13.09 -10.20
N ASN A 92 14.24 13.50 -9.71
CA ASN A 92 15.48 12.72 -9.79
C ASN A 92 15.79 11.91 -8.51
N ASP A 93 14.97 12.03 -7.47
CA ASP A 93 15.18 11.30 -6.23
C ASP A 93 15.02 9.80 -6.44
N VAL A 94 15.93 9.02 -5.86
CA VAL A 94 15.80 7.57 -5.77
C VAL A 94 15.57 7.18 -4.32
N ALA A 95 14.39 6.62 -4.06
CA ALA A 95 13.96 6.19 -2.75
C ALA A 95 14.01 4.67 -2.61
N PHE A 96 14.22 4.20 -1.39
CA PHE A 96 14.27 2.78 -1.04
C PHE A 96 13.47 2.54 0.22
N ARG A 97 12.78 1.40 0.29
CA ARG A 97 12.34 0.88 1.58
C ARG A 97 13.53 0.24 2.27
N CYS A 98 13.68 0.52 3.55
CA CYS A 98 14.79 0.06 4.35
C CYS A 98 14.32 -0.71 5.57
N ASN A 99 15.14 -1.65 6.01
CA ASN A 99 15.00 -2.29 7.31
C ASN A 99 16.23 -1.99 8.17
N PHE A 100 16.04 -1.63 9.44
CA PHE A 100 17.03 -1.88 10.47
C PHE A 100 17.17 -3.40 10.68
N ALA A 101 18.39 -3.90 10.64
CA ALA A 101 18.68 -5.33 10.73
C ALA A 101 19.92 -5.60 11.58
N THR A 102 20.10 -6.88 11.91
CA THR A 102 21.24 -7.43 12.62
C THR A 102 22.11 -8.24 11.66
N VAL A 103 23.38 -7.87 11.56
CA VAL A 103 24.42 -8.68 10.91
C VAL A 103 25.51 -9.08 11.91
N ASN A 104 26.11 -10.24 11.69
CA ASN A 104 27.31 -10.66 12.41
C ASN A 104 28.59 -10.06 11.77
N ASN A 105 29.75 -10.37 12.34
CA ASN A 105 31.06 -9.87 11.87
C ASN A 105 31.41 -10.29 10.43
N ASP A 106 30.80 -11.36 9.92
CA ASP A 106 31.00 -11.83 8.54
C ASP A 106 30.05 -11.16 7.53
N GLY A 107 29.19 -10.25 8.01
CA GLY A 107 28.13 -9.61 7.22
C GLY A 107 26.92 -10.52 6.96
N ILE A 108 26.79 -11.64 7.67
CA ILE A 108 25.63 -12.53 7.56
C ILE A 108 24.46 -11.91 8.30
N VAL A 109 23.32 -11.78 7.60
CA VAL A 109 22.08 -11.25 8.16
C VAL A 109 21.48 -12.28 9.11
N VAL A 110 21.55 -12.00 10.41
CA VAL A 110 21.02 -12.85 11.49
C VAL A 110 19.53 -12.58 11.68
N ASP A 111 19.14 -11.32 11.66
CA ASP A 111 17.75 -10.89 11.79
C ASP A 111 17.48 -9.67 10.88
N ARG A 112 16.54 -9.79 9.96
CA ARG A 112 16.15 -8.73 9.01
C ARG A 112 15.33 -7.60 9.64
N ARG A 113 15.03 -7.69 10.93
CA ARG A 113 14.13 -6.77 11.66
C ARG A 113 14.74 -6.28 12.97
N ALA A 114 15.97 -6.68 13.30
CA ALA A 114 16.63 -6.33 14.56
C ALA A 114 15.73 -6.58 15.80
N GLY A 115 15.09 -7.74 15.87
CA GLY A 115 14.17 -8.11 16.95
C GLY A 115 12.89 -7.28 17.00
N ARG A 116 12.47 -6.67 15.87
CA ARG A 116 11.46 -5.60 15.83
C ARG A 116 11.81 -4.51 16.84
N ILE A 117 12.93 -3.84 16.60
CA ILE A 117 13.38 -2.68 17.37
C ILE A 117 12.21 -1.70 17.64
N SER A 118 12.18 -1.13 18.84
CA SER A 118 11.10 -0.21 19.22
C SER A 118 11.20 1.10 18.44
N ASP A 119 10.06 1.76 18.26
CA ASP A 119 9.97 3.03 17.53
C ASP A 119 10.85 4.10 18.18
N GLU A 120 10.98 4.12 19.51
CA GLU A 120 11.81 5.09 20.23
C GLU A 120 13.29 4.93 19.91
N ASP A 121 13.81 3.70 19.99
CA ASP A 121 15.22 3.42 19.71
C ASP A 121 15.53 3.64 18.22
N ALA A 122 14.65 3.14 17.34
CA ALA A 122 14.87 3.21 15.90
C ALA A 122 14.73 4.63 15.34
N LYS A 123 13.92 5.49 15.97
CA LYS A 123 13.87 6.93 15.66
C LYS A 123 15.20 7.62 15.96
N VAL A 124 15.79 7.41 17.14
CA VAL A 124 17.08 8.02 17.50
C VAL A 124 18.21 7.52 16.58
N LEU A 125 18.23 6.22 16.27
CA LEU A 125 19.16 5.68 15.27
C LEU A 125 18.96 6.32 13.90
N SER A 126 17.72 6.47 13.44
CA SER A 126 17.42 7.16 12.18
C SER A 126 17.91 8.60 12.15
N GLU A 127 17.80 9.35 13.26
CA GLU A 127 18.28 10.72 13.37
C GLU A 127 19.81 10.80 13.22
N SER A 128 20.56 9.84 13.79
CA SER A 128 22.02 9.74 13.65
C SER A 128 22.51 9.46 12.22
N LEU A 129 21.62 9.01 11.33
CA LEU A 129 21.94 8.74 9.92
C LEU A 129 21.71 9.95 9.02
N ASN A 130 20.99 10.97 9.50
CA ASN A 130 20.78 12.20 8.74
C ASN A 130 22.02 13.10 8.84
N GLY A 131 22.38 13.75 7.73
CA GLY A 131 23.59 14.57 7.64
C GLY A 131 24.88 13.79 7.37
N ILE A 132 24.79 12.48 7.10
CA ILE A 132 25.92 11.71 6.56
C ILE A 132 26.41 12.38 5.27
N LYS A 133 27.72 12.67 5.22
CA LYS A 133 28.40 13.13 4.01
C LYS A 133 29.10 11.95 3.35
N LEU A 134 28.72 11.66 2.13
CA LEU A 134 29.40 10.66 1.30
C LEU A 134 30.76 11.22 0.85
N VAL A 135 31.76 10.36 0.76
CA VAL A 135 33.12 10.74 0.35
C VAL A 135 33.24 10.70 -1.17
N ARG A 136 32.71 9.65 -1.81
CA ARG A 136 32.81 9.44 -3.27
C ARG A 136 31.73 10.17 -4.06
N ASN A 137 30.55 10.35 -3.46
CA ASN A 137 29.39 10.98 -4.10
C ASN A 137 28.89 12.15 -3.24
N SER A 138 29.78 13.09 -2.91
CA SER A 138 29.52 14.20 -1.98
C SER A 138 28.42 15.17 -2.42
N ASP A 139 28.03 15.12 -3.71
CA ASP A 139 26.93 15.87 -4.30
C ASP A 139 25.56 15.23 -4.09
N VAL A 140 25.50 14.00 -3.53
CA VAL A 140 24.25 13.31 -3.21
C VAL A 140 23.90 13.53 -1.74
N GLU A 141 22.72 14.10 -1.50
CA GLU A 141 22.13 14.25 -0.18
C GLU A 141 21.44 12.95 0.27
N ILE A 142 21.61 12.63 1.56
CA ILE A 142 21.02 11.47 2.22
C ILE A 142 19.92 11.93 3.17
N MET A 143 18.70 11.43 2.94
CA MET A 143 17.60 11.53 3.88
C MET A 143 17.19 10.14 4.32
N PHE A 144 17.27 9.87 5.63
CA PHE A 144 16.81 8.61 6.21
C PHE A 144 15.75 8.88 7.27
N LYS A 145 14.59 8.23 7.11
CA LYS A 145 13.45 8.40 8.02
C LYS A 145 12.92 7.07 8.51
N HIS A 146 12.90 6.90 9.82
CA HIS A 146 12.15 5.86 10.50
C HIS A 146 10.64 5.97 10.20
N THR A 147 9.97 4.82 10.03
CA THR A 147 8.51 4.76 9.90
C THR A 147 7.87 4.03 11.08
N VAL A 148 7.87 2.69 11.07
CA VAL A 148 7.28 1.85 12.13
C VAL A 148 8.14 0.61 12.35
N GLU A 149 8.37 0.27 13.61
CA GLU A 149 9.27 -0.78 14.07
C GLU A 149 10.66 -0.70 13.38
N HIS A 150 11.04 -1.77 12.70
CA HIS A 150 12.30 -1.89 11.98
C HIS A 150 12.31 -1.17 10.62
N ARG A 151 11.20 -0.58 10.19
CA ARG A 151 11.06 -0.05 8.82
C ARG A 151 11.52 1.40 8.74
N GLY A 152 12.25 1.72 7.70
CA GLY A 152 12.62 3.09 7.35
C GLY A 152 12.55 3.32 5.86
N VAL A 153 12.83 4.55 5.46
CA VAL A 153 12.96 4.97 4.07
C VAL A 153 14.27 5.72 3.91
N LEU A 154 15.01 5.37 2.87
CA LEU A 154 16.17 6.11 2.41
C LEU A 154 15.78 6.85 1.13
N VAL A 155 16.10 8.14 1.04
CA VAL A 155 16.04 8.91 -0.20
C VAL A 155 17.45 9.42 -0.51
N LEU A 156 17.89 9.12 -1.73
CA LEU A 156 19.09 9.68 -2.34
C LEU A 156 18.65 10.83 -3.25
N ARG A 157 19.06 12.05 -2.92
CA ARG A 157 18.75 13.26 -3.68
C ARG A 157 19.99 13.82 -4.34
N GLY A 158 19.93 14.05 -5.64
CA GLY A 158 21.04 14.59 -6.42
C GLY A 158 20.90 14.30 -7.91
N GLU A 159 21.82 14.86 -8.69
CA GLU A 159 21.82 14.66 -10.14
C GLU A 159 22.41 13.31 -10.55
N GLY A 160 21.92 12.80 -11.70
CA GLY A 160 22.46 11.59 -12.30
C GLY A 160 22.21 10.32 -11.49
N LEU A 161 21.09 10.23 -10.77
CA LEU A 161 20.66 9.03 -10.07
C LEU A 161 19.69 8.19 -10.92
N SER A 162 19.58 6.91 -10.58
CA SER A 162 18.74 5.94 -11.30
C SER A 162 18.24 4.85 -10.38
N ARG A 163 16.94 4.53 -10.47
CA ARG A 163 16.32 3.43 -9.73
C ARG A 163 16.77 2.03 -10.18
N PHE A 164 17.49 1.91 -11.30
CA PHE A 164 17.87 0.62 -11.86
C PHE A 164 19.12 0.05 -11.15
N VAL A 165 18.97 -0.25 -9.86
CA VAL A 165 20.00 -0.84 -9.01
C VAL A 165 19.43 -2.03 -8.23
N SER A 166 20.27 -3.01 -7.91
CA SER A 166 19.86 -4.17 -7.14
C SER A 166 19.74 -3.84 -5.64
N ASP A 167 18.93 -4.62 -4.94
CA ASP A 167 18.77 -4.52 -3.49
C ASP A 167 20.07 -4.84 -2.73
N ILE A 168 20.18 -4.29 -1.52
CA ILE A 168 21.16 -4.70 -0.50
C ILE A 168 20.56 -5.82 0.37
N ASP A 169 19.25 -5.77 0.63
CA ASP A 169 18.53 -6.79 1.38
C ASP A 169 18.54 -8.13 0.60
N PRO A 170 19.10 -9.22 1.17
CA PRO A 170 19.12 -10.53 0.51
C PRO A 170 17.78 -11.27 0.56
N HIS A 171 16.74 -10.66 1.15
CA HIS A 171 15.40 -11.21 1.34
C HIS A 171 15.28 -12.46 2.22
N LYS A 172 16.37 -12.91 2.84
CA LYS A 172 16.41 -14.04 3.78
C LYS A 172 17.52 -13.88 4.81
N THR A 173 17.40 -14.57 5.94
CA THR A 173 18.44 -14.65 6.98
C THR A 173 19.44 -15.77 6.64
N GLY A 174 20.57 -15.81 7.36
CA GLY A 174 21.60 -16.85 7.21
C GLY A 174 22.47 -16.70 5.97
N VAL A 175 22.37 -15.58 5.25
CA VAL A 175 23.21 -15.24 4.10
C VAL A 175 23.79 -13.83 4.27
N LYS A 176 24.88 -13.55 3.53
CA LYS A 176 25.47 -12.20 3.52
C LYS A 176 24.50 -11.19 2.90
N PHE A 177 24.50 -9.96 3.44
CA PHE A 177 23.85 -8.86 2.74
C PHE A 177 24.53 -8.63 1.39
N LEU A 178 23.77 -8.11 0.43
CA LEU A 178 24.22 -7.98 -0.95
C LEU A 178 24.99 -6.68 -1.13
N HIS A 179 25.93 -6.71 -2.08
CA HIS A 179 26.50 -5.49 -2.64
C HIS A 179 25.61 -5.04 -3.79
N SER A 180 25.11 -3.79 -3.75
CA SER A 180 24.25 -3.26 -4.80
C SER A 180 25.03 -3.16 -6.11
N ARG A 181 24.37 -3.51 -7.22
CA ARG A 181 24.93 -3.45 -8.56
C ARG A 181 23.99 -2.68 -9.47
N PRO A 182 24.52 -1.96 -10.47
CA PRO A 182 23.67 -1.40 -11.51
C PRO A 182 22.98 -2.52 -12.28
N LEU A 183 21.69 -2.35 -12.58
CA LEU A 183 20.89 -3.28 -13.40
C LEU A 183 20.89 -2.89 -14.89
N THR A 184 21.55 -1.79 -15.23
CA THR A 184 21.75 -1.29 -16.59
C THR A 184 23.18 -0.76 -16.71
N ASP A 185 23.73 -0.70 -17.92
CA ASP A 185 25.09 -0.17 -18.15
C ASP A 185 25.19 1.37 -18.06
N SER A 186 24.17 2.03 -17.50
CA SER A 186 24.12 3.49 -17.41
C SER A 186 25.06 4.03 -16.32
N PRO A 187 25.77 5.15 -16.58
CA PRO A 187 26.59 5.81 -15.55
C PRO A 187 25.77 6.21 -14.31
N THR A 188 24.50 6.56 -14.48
CA THR A 188 23.60 6.95 -13.39
C THR A 188 23.22 5.77 -12.49
N ALA A 189 22.99 4.59 -13.06
CA ALA A 189 22.78 3.37 -12.26
C ALA A 189 24.05 2.98 -11.49
N LYS A 190 25.23 3.11 -12.12
CA LYS A 190 26.51 2.84 -11.44
C LYS A 190 26.72 3.81 -10.27
N LYS A 191 26.56 5.11 -10.52
CA LYS A 191 26.64 6.15 -9.48
C LYS A 191 25.71 5.84 -8.31
N THR A 192 24.47 5.46 -8.60
CA THR A 192 23.48 5.15 -7.55
C THR A 192 23.84 3.90 -6.75
N ALA A 193 24.32 2.83 -7.41
CA ALA A 193 24.76 1.62 -6.72
C ALA A 193 25.97 1.91 -5.81
N ASP A 194 26.96 2.65 -6.32
CA ASP A 194 28.14 3.05 -5.55
C ASP A 194 27.76 3.92 -4.34
N THR A 195 26.84 4.88 -4.54
CA THR A 195 26.27 5.73 -3.48
C THR A 195 25.55 4.90 -2.42
N LEU A 196 24.72 3.93 -2.84
CA LEU A 196 23.96 3.07 -1.93
C LEU A 196 24.88 2.20 -1.07
N ASN A 197 25.89 1.60 -1.70
CA ASN A 197 26.90 0.80 -0.99
C ASN A 197 27.71 1.64 0.01
N GLU A 198 28.09 2.86 -0.37
CA GLU A 198 28.80 3.79 0.51
C GLU A 198 27.95 4.21 1.70
N PHE A 199 26.66 4.52 1.48
CA PHE A 199 25.72 4.81 2.55
C PHE A 199 25.62 3.64 3.54
N VAL A 200 25.46 2.40 3.06
CA VAL A 200 25.37 1.21 3.94
C VAL A 200 26.65 1.01 4.73
N GLU A 201 27.81 1.22 4.13
CA GLU A 201 29.10 1.10 4.81
C GLU A 201 29.25 2.13 5.94
N ILE A 202 28.96 3.41 5.66
CA ILE A 202 29.09 4.50 6.63
C ILE A 202 28.04 4.35 7.74
N SER A 203 26.78 4.11 7.36
CA SER A 203 25.69 3.93 8.34
C SER A 203 25.94 2.74 9.26
N SER A 204 26.45 1.61 8.75
CA SER A 204 26.78 0.44 9.57
C SER A 204 27.81 0.77 10.66
N LYS A 205 28.86 1.54 10.34
CA LYS A 205 29.88 1.98 11.32
C LYS A 205 29.26 2.88 12.40
N ILE A 206 28.45 3.87 11.99
CA ILE A 206 27.74 4.77 12.92
C ILE A 206 26.83 3.97 13.85
N LEU A 207 26.04 3.06 13.30
CA LEU A 207 25.08 2.25 14.06
C LEU A 207 25.79 1.30 15.02
N ALA A 208 26.86 0.63 14.60
CA ALA A 208 27.61 -0.31 15.44
C ALA A 208 28.17 0.35 16.71
N GLU A 209 28.61 1.61 16.61
CA GLU A 209 29.17 2.37 17.73
C GLU A 209 28.12 3.14 18.56
N HIS A 210 26.87 3.18 18.09
CA HIS A 210 25.80 3.95 18.73
C HIS A 210 25.42 3.37 20.10
N ASP A 211 25.21 4.24 21.10
CA ASP A 211 24.96 3.83 22.49
C ASP A 211 23.70 2.97 22.66
N ILE A 212 22.69 3.16 21.80
CA ILE A 212 21.52 2.28 21.73
C ILE A 212 21.94 0.84 21.46
N ASN A 213 22.79 0.59 20.46
CA ASN A 213 23.22 -0.77 20.15
C ASN A 213 24.11 -1.34 21.26
N LYS A 214 24.96 -0.54 21.91
CA LYS A 214 25.70 -0.96 23.12
C LYS A 214 24.76 -1.38 24.26
N ARG A 215 23.64 -0.68 24.46
CA ARG A 215 22.63 -1.05 25.47
C ARG A 215 21.87 -2.30 25.09
N ARG A 216 21.51 -2.46 23.81
CA ARG A 216 20.83 -3.65 23.28
C ARG A 216 21.70 -4.89 23.45
N GLU A 217 23.00 -4.79 23.13
CA GLU A 217 23.98 -5.86 23.35
C GLU A 217 24.03 -6.31 24.80
N LYS A 218 24.17 -5.37 25.75
CA LYS A 218 24.18 -5.66 27.20
C LYS A 218 22.92 -6.35 27.69
N ARG A 219 21.80 -6.20 26.98
CA ARG A 219 20.50 -6.82 27.27
C ARG A 219 20.26 -8.12 26.49
N GLY A 220 21.22 -8.58 25.69
CA GLY A 220 21.06 -9.75 24.82
C GLY A 220 20.04 -9.56 23.69
N GLN A 221 19.74 -8.31 23.32
CA GLN A 221 18.81 -7.98 22.24
C GLN A 221 19.54 -7.92 20.89
N PRO A 222 18.90 -8.30 19.77
CA PRO A 222 19.50 -8.17 18.45
C PRO A 222 19.87 -6.71 18.14
N LEU A 223 21.08 -6.49 17.60
CA LEU A 223 21.56 -5.15 17.25
C LEU A 223 20.85 -4.63 15.99
N ALA A 224 20.65 -3.33 15.90
CA ALA A 224 20.26 -2.65 14.66
C ALA A 224 21.51 -2.02 14.03
N ASN A 225 22.45 -2.87 13.59
CA ASN A 225 23.79 -2.47 13.17
C ASN A 225 23.96 -2.35 11.65
N ILE A 226 22.91 -2.59 10.86
CA ILE A 226 22.93 -2.35 9.42
C ILE A 226 21.56 -1.87 8.93
N ILE A 227 21.58 -1.05 7.89
CA ILE A 227 20.40 -0.74 7.09
C ILE A 227 20.39 -1.64 5.85
N LEU A 228 19.26 -2.28 5.57
CA LEU A 228 19.04 -3.08 4.36
C LEU A 228 18.08 -2.37 3.40
N PRO A 229 18.57 -1.51 2.49
CA PRO A 229 17.77 -0.93 1.42
C PRO A 229 17.29 -1.96 0.39
N ARG A 230 16.06 -1.78 -0.09
CA ARG A 230 15.46 -2.55 -1.18
C ARG A 230 14.32 -1.81 -1.89
N GLY A 231 13.97 -2.29 -3.07
CA GLY A 231 12.82 -1.81 -3.83
C GLY A 231 13.01 -0.37 -4.29
N ALA A 232 14.15 -0.09 -4.93
CA ALA A 232 14.48 1.21 -5.50
C ALA A 232 13.30 1.76 -6.32
N GLY A 233 12.94 3.02 -6.11
CA GLY A 233 11.91 3.65 -6.89
C GLY A 233 12.03 5.16 -6.98
N THR A 234 11.50 5.70 -8.07
CA THR A 234 11.42 7.14 -8.35
C THR A 234 9.95 7.57 -8.36
N LEU A 235 9.69 8.88 -8.31
CA LEU A 235 8.33 9.39 -8.43
C LEU A 235 7.71 8.95 -9.78
N PRO A 236 6.50 8.36 -9.80
CA PRO A 236 5.87 7.97 -11.05
C PRO A 236 5.45 9.20 -11.85
N MET A 237 5.72 9.18 -13.15
CA MET A 237 5.23 10.19 -14.09
C MET A 237 3.80 9.85 -14.47
N VAL A 238 2.86 10.46 -13.76
CA VAL A 238 1.42 10.33 -13.98
C VAL A 238 0.75 11.70 -13.99
N GLU A 239 -0.22 11.88 -14.88
CA GLU A 239 -1.16 12.98 -14.76
C GLU A 239 -1.98 12.79 -13.49
N LYS A 240 -2.01 13.80 -12.61
CA LYS A 240 -2.70 13.71 -11.32
C LYS A 240 -4.21 13.56 -11.52
N LEU A 241 -4.83 12.70 -10.73
CA LEU A 241 -6.25 12.35 -10.84
C LEU A 241 -7.18 13.56 -10.69
N PRO A 242 -6.94 14.50 -9.74
CA PRO A 242 -7.69 15.76 -9.67
C PRO A 242 -7.69 16.57 -10.98
N THR A 243 -6.53 16.67 -11.63
CA THR A 243 -6.38 17.38 -12.91
C THR A 243 -7.08 16.63 -14.03
N LYS A 244 -6.84 15.32 -14.12
CA LYS A 244 -7.37 14.44 -15.17
C LYS A 244 -8.90 14.45 -15.25
N PHE A 245 -9.58 14.47 -14.10
CA PHE A 245 -11.05 14.40 -14.04
C PHE A 245 -11.72 15.69 -13.55
N GLY A 246 -10.96 16.74 -13.21
CA GLY A 246 -11.51 17.98 -12.64
C GLY A 246 -12.27 17.72 -11.33
N ILE A 247 -11.62 17.06 -10.37
CA ILE A 247 -12.20 16.66 -9.08
C ILE A 247 -11.28 17.01 -7.90
N LYS A 248 -11.84 17.10 -6.70
CA LYS A 248 -11.08 17.07 -5.44
C LYS A 248 -11.07 15.65 -4.87
N ALA A 249 -9.90 15.12 -4.55
CA ALA A 249 -9.75 13.76 -4.04
C ALA A 249 -9.04 13.70 -2.69
N ALA A 250 -9.58 12.90 -1.76
CA ALA A 250 -9.00 12.67 -0.44
C ALA A 250 -8.83 11.17 -0.15
N ALA A 251 -7.79 10.81 0.61
CA ALA A 251 -7.50 9.44 1.00
C ALA A 251 -7.40 9.28 2.52
N ILE A 252 -8.00 8.22 3.05
CA ILE A 252 -7.95 7.81 4.45
C ILE A 252 -7.34 6.41 4.49
N ALA A 253 -6.07 6.32 4.91
CA ALA A 253 -5.33 5.06 4.97
C ALA A 253 -4.44 5.00 6.22
N GLY A 254 -4.07 3.78 6.63
CA GLY A 254 -3.15 3.58 7.75
C GLY A 254 -1.69 3.46 7.31
N GLY A 255 -1.41 2.50 6.41
CA GLY A 255 -0.04 2.19 5.97
C GLY A 255 0.56 3.22 5.01
N ALA A 256 1.90 3.38 5.09
CA ALA A 256 2.65 4.35 4.30
C ALA A 256 2.50 4.14 2.78
N VAL A 257 2.62 2.90 2.29
CA VAL A 257 2.48 2.60 0.84
C VAL A 257 1.21 3.20 0.24
N TYR A 258 0.06 2.99 0.89
CA TYR A 258 -1.24 3.43 0.38
C TYR A 258 -1.35 4.95 0.37
N LYS A 259 -0.90 5.60 1.45
CA LYS A 259 -0.79 7.06 1.53
C LYS A 259 0.13 7.59 0.43
N GLY A 260 1.24 6.92 0.18
CA GLY A 260 2.21 7.26 -0.84
C GLY A 260 1.67 7.16 -2.26
N VAL A 261 0.99 6.06 -2.60
CA VAL A 261 0.34 5.90 -3.92
C VAL A 261 -0.72 6.99 -4.11
N CYS A 262 -1.56 7.25 -3.10
CA CYS A 262 -2.59 8.29 -3.16
C CYS A 262 -1.97 9.69 -3.39
N LYS A 263 -0.91 10.06 -2.63
CA LYS A 263 -0.16 11.32 -2.87
C LYS A 263 0.46 11.36 -4.27
N ALA A 264 1.03 10.26 -4.73
CA ALA A 264 1.64 10.17 -6.05
C ALA A 264 0.65 10.45 -7.19
N VAL A 265 -0.64 10.15 -6.99
CA VAL A 265 -1.70 10.46 -7.97
C VAL A 265 -2.52 11.71 -7.63
N GLY A 266 -2.15 12.44 -6.57
CA GLY A 266 -2.66 13.80 -6.27
C GLY A 266 -3.76 13.88 -5.21
N PHE A 267 -3.92 12.89 -4.35
CA PHE A 267 -4.92 12.93 -3.27
C PHE A 267 -4.39 13.69 -2.05
N ASP A 268 -5.27 14.42 -1.38
CA ASP A 268 -5.03 14.89 -0.02
C ASP A 268 -5.13 13.70 0.95
N VAL A 269 -4.06 13.37 1.65
CA VAL A 269 -4.08 12.29 2.65
C VAL A 269 -4.54 12.87 3.98
N LEU A 270 -5.69 12.39 4.47
CA LEU A 270 -6.29 12.81 5.73
C LEU A 270 -5.77 11.94 6.87
N GLU A 271 -5.19 12.58 7.89
CA GLU A 271 -4.77 11.89 9.10
C GLU A 271 -5.97 11.64 10.02
N VAL A 272 -6.18 10.37 10.38
CA VAL A 272 -7.28 9.94 11.23
C VAL A 272 -6.71 9.27 12.48
N LYS A 273 -7.05 9.81 13.65
CA LYS A 273 -6.60 9.26 14.93
C LYS A 273 -7.06 7.81 15.07
N GLY A 274 -6.12 6.91 15.35
CA GLY A 274 -6.38 5.47 15.46
C GLY A 274 -6.40 4.70 14.13
N ALA A 275 -6.13 5.35 12.99
CA ALA A 275 -5.93 4.67 11.71
C ALA A 275 -4.51 4.05 11.63
N THR A 276 -4.28 2.97 12.37
CA THR A 276 -2.95 2.37 12.57
C THR A 276 -2.46 1.51 11.40
N GLY A 277 -3.37 1.03 10.55
CA GLY A 277 -3.02 0.06 9.50
C GLY A 277 -2.78 -1.36 10.03
N THR A 278 -3.23 -1.64 11.26
CA THR A 278 -3.16 -2.95 11.94
C THR A 278 -4.58 -3.46 12.25
N VAL A 279 -4.69 -4.65 12.86
CA VAL A 279 -5.98 -5.33 13.17
C VAL A 279 -6.87 -4.58 14.19
N ASP A 280 -6.26 -3.71 14.98
CA ASP A 280 -6.84 -2.84 16.00
C ASP A 280 -7.11 -1.41 15.49
N THR A 281 -6.97 -1.17 14.18
CA THR A 281 -7.30 0.13 13.57
C THR A 281 -8.73 0.57 13.94
N ASN A 282 -8.89 1.85 14.23
CA ASN A 282 -10.19 2.45 14.53
C ASN A 282 -11.02 2.62 13.24
N LEU A 283 -11.87 1.63 12.96
CA LEU A 283 -12.72 1.59 11.77
C LEU A 283 -13.77 2.71 11.80
N ASP A 284 -14.41 2.94 12.95
CA ASP A 284 -15.45 3.97 13.09
C ASP A 284 -14.90 5.37 12.82
N ALA A 285 -13.69 5.66 13.32
CA ALA A 285 -13.02 6.94 13.04
C ALA A 285 -12.75 7.13 11.54
N LYS A 286 -12.36 6.07 10.81
CA LYS A 286 -12.19 6.13 9.36
C LYS A 286 -13.51 6.38 8.63
N MET A 287 -14.59 5.70 9.01
CA MET A 287 -15.90 5.89 8.38
C MET A 287 -16.45 7.29 8.65
N ARG A 288 -16.32 7.80 9.89
CA ARG A 288 -16.67 9.17 10.25
C ARG A 288 -15.85 10.21 9.49
N ALA A 289 -14.55 9.98 9.33
CA ALA A 289 -13.69 10.85 8.54
C ALA A 289 -14.13 10.85 7.07
N ALA A 290 -14.52 9.71 6.49
CA ALA A 290 -15.01 9.62 5.12
C ALA A 290 -16.32 10.40 4.91
N ILE A 291 -17.27 10.27 5.85
CA ILE A 291 -18.56 11.01 5.83
C ILE A 291 -18.33 12.53 5.91
N ASN A 292 -17.32 12.98 6.65
CA ASN A 292 -17.00 14.41 6.71
C ASN A 292 -16.24 14.86 5.47
N ALA A 293 -15.31 14.06 4.97
CA ALA A 293 -14.51 14.38 3.79
C ALA A 293 -15.38 14.51 2.53
N ILE A 294 -16.37 13.63 2.34
CA ILE A 294 -17.21 13.65 1.12
C ILE A 294 -18.04 14.94 0.97
N LYS A 295 -18.22 15.71 2.06
CA LYS A 295 -18.86 17.04 2.00
C LYS A 295 -18.00 18.09 1.29
N VAL A 296 -16.68 17.91 1.27
CA VAL A 296 -15.70 18.86 0.70
C VAL A 296 -15.05 18.32 -0.57
N TYR A 297 -14.82 17.01 -0.61
CA TYR A 297 -14.18 16.30 -1.71
C TYR A 297 -15.22 15.65 -2.63
N ASP A 298 -14.84 15.40 -3.87
CA ASP A 298 -15.68 14.72 -4.86
C ASP A 298 -15.37 13.21 -4.88
N LEU A 299 -14.16 12.82 -4.49
CA LEU A 299 -13.74 11.44 -4.35
C LEU A 299 -13.08 11.21 -2.99
N VAL A 300 -13.55 10.22 -2.24
CA VAL A 300 -12.93 9.78 -0.98
C VAL A 300 -12.54 8.31 -1.09
N PHE A 301 -11.24 8.04 -0.96
CA PHE A 301 -10.68 6.70 -0.92
C PHE A 301 -10.43 6.26 0.51
N VAL A 302 -11.06 5.16 0.94
CA VAL A 302 -10.92 4.59 2.28
C VAL A 302 -10.23 3.23 2.17
N HIS A 303 -9.10 3.08 2.85
CA HIS A 303 -8.34 1.84 2.87
C HIS A 303 -8.35 1.18 4.24
N VAL A 304 -8.54 -0.15 4.28
CA VAL A 304 -8.47 -0.95 5.50
C VAL A 304 -7.51 -2.12 5.32
N LYS A 305 -6.37 -2.09 6.05
CA LYS A 305 -5.30 -3.10 5.97
C LYS A 305 -5.57 -4.39 6.75
N ALA A 306 -6.48 -4.35 7.73
CA ALA A 306 -6.61 -5.38 8.77
C ALA A 306 -6.85 -6.81 8.22
N THR A 307 -7.57 -6.94 7.10
CA THR A 307 -7.87 -8.23 6.46
C THR A 307 -6.62 -8.92 5.94
N ASP A 308 -5.72 -8.20 5.29
CA ASP A 308 -4.49 -8.80 4.75
C ASP A 308 -3.49 -9.23 5.83
N VAL A 309 -3.43 -8.47 6.95
CA VAL A 309 -2.57 -8.83 8.09
C VAL A 309 -2.87 -10.24 8.57
N VAL A 310 -4.14 -10.56 8.78
CA VAL A 310 -4.55 -11.90 9.27
C VAL A 310 -4.53 -12.96 8.18
N SER A 311 -4.62 -12.57 6.89
CA SER A 311 -4.39 -13.48 5.77
C SER A 311 -2.95 -14.01 5.79
N HIS A 312 -1.97 -13.13 5.95
CA HIS A 312 -0.55 -13.52 6.07
C HIS A 312 -0.26 -14.40 7.29
N ASP A 313 -0.99 -14.19 8.40
CA ASP A 313 -0.93 -15.04 9.60
C ASP A 313 -1.67 -16.38 9.45
N ARG A 314 -2.22 -16.65 8.27
CA ARG A 314 -2.97 -17.84 7.89
C ARG A 314 -4.19 -18.13 8.77
N ASN A 315 -4.96 -17.08 9.07
CA ASN A 315 -6.10 -17.17 9.99
C ASN A 315 -7.44 -16.84 9.32
N PRO A 316 -8.06 -17.78 8.60
CA PRO A 316 -9.31 -17.55 7.87
C PRO A 316 -10.49 -17.16 8.79
N THR A 317 -10.58 -17.76 9.98
CA THR A 317 -11.63 -17.44 10.96
C THR A 317 -11.52 -16.00 11.45
N LYS A 318 -10.29 -15.54 11.76
CA LYS A 318 -10.07 -14.16 12.16
C LYS A 318 -10.29 -13.18 11.00
N LYS A 319 -9.96 -13.56 9.77
CA LYS A 319 -10.28 -12.76 8.57
C LYS A 319 -11.78 -12.55 8.42
N ALA A 320 -12.59 -13.60 8.59
CA ALA A 320 -14.05 -13.49 8.56
C ALA A 320 -14.58 -12.55 9.66
N GLU A 321 -14.07 -12.65 10.90
CA GLU A 321 -14.42 -11.73 12.00
C GLU A 321 -14.09 -10.27 11.66
N ILE A 322 -12.90 -10.02 11.10
CA ILE A 322 -12.47 -8.67 10.69
C ILE A 322 -13.37 -8.14 9.57
N ILE A 323 -13.73 -8.96 8.58
CA ILE A 323 -14.67 -8.57 7.51
C ILE A 323 -16.02 -8.14 8.12
N SER A 324 -16.57 -8.91 9.06
CA SER A 324 -17.82 -8.55 9.75
C SER A 324 -17.68 -7.22 10.51
N ARG A 325 -16.54 -6.97 11.17
CA ARG A 325 -16.26 -5.68 11.86
C ARG A 325 -16.20 -4.51 10.88
N ILE A 326 -15.54 -4.68 9.72
CA ILE A 326 -15.47 -3.64 8.68
C ILE A 326 -16.86 -3.37 8.13
N SER A 327 -17.65 -4.41 7.83
CA SER A 327 -19.03 -4.25 7.37
C SER A 327 -19.89 -3.52 8.40
N ALA A 328 -19.78 -3.85 9.68
CA ALA A 328 -20.51 -3.15 10.74
C ALA A 328 -20.18 -1.65 10.78
N ALA A 329 -18.90 -1.27 10.75
CA ALA A 329 -18.48 0.13 10.70
C ALA A 329 -18.94 0.82 9.40
N PHE A 330 -18.81 0.13 8.26
CA PHE A 330 -19.19 0.66 6.95
C PHE A 330 -20.70 0.93 6.83
N SER A 331 -21.54 0.24 7.61
CA SER A 331 -22.98 0.51 7.65
C SER A 331 -23.30 1.99 7.96
N THR A 332 -22.45 2.69 8.72
CA THR A 332 -22.60 4.12 9.01
C THR A 332 -22.47 4.98 7.75
N ILE A 333 -21.60 4.61 6.81
CA ILE A 333 -21.51 5.31 5.51
C ILE A 333 -22.84 5.13 4.77
N VAL A 334 -23.30 3.88 4.62
CA VAL A 334 -24.54 3.56 3.91
C VAL A 334 -25.76 4.30 4.49
N SER A 335 -25.80 4.48 5.82
CA SER A 335 -26.94 5.13 6.49
C SER A 335 -26.90 6.65 6.51
N GLU A 336 -25.72 7.28 6.43
CA GLU A 336 -25.57 8.73 6.68
C GLU A 336 -25.19 9.55 5.44
N VAL A 337 -24.66 8.94 4.38
CA VAL A 337 -24.34 9.67 3.15
C VAL A 337 -25.59 9.86 2.28
N ASP A 338 -25.62 10.96 1.54
CA ASP A 338 -26.64 11.18 0.52
C ASP A 338 -26.42 10.22 -0.66
N LEU A 339 -27.21 9.15 -0.68
CA LEU A 339 -27.16 8.11 -1.70
C LEU A 339 -27.65 8.60 -3.07
N GLU A 340 -28.48 9.64 -3.14
CA GLU A 340 -28.91 10.21 -4.43
C GLU A 340 -27.78 11.01 -5.10
N GLY A 341 -26.85 11.54 -4.30
CA GLY A 341 -25.69 12.30 -4.76
C GLY A 341 -24.38 11.51 -4.81
N THR A 342 -24.32 10.29 -4.27
CA THR A 342 -23.04 9.60 -3.98
C THR A 342 -22.98 8.19 -4.58
N CYS A 343 -21.96 7.95 -5.40
CA CYS A 343 -21.51 6.63 -5.82
C CYS A 343 -20.72 5.96 -4.69
N ILE A 344 -20.95 4.68 -4.42
CA ILE A 344 -20.25 3.92 -3.40
C ILE A 344 -19.69 2.65 -4.04
N ALA A 345 -18.37 2.45 -3.98
CA ALA A 345 -17.72 1.24 -4.46
C ALA A 345 -17.02 0.49 -3.32
N ILE A 346 -17.07 -0.84 -3.37
CA ILE A 346 -16.36 -1.73 -2.42
C ILE A 346 -15.60 -2.77 -3.22
N THR A 347 -14.33 -2.99 -2.87
CA THR A 347 -13.53 -4.07 -3.44
C THR A 347 -12.34 -4.45 -2.53
N SER A 348 -11.52 -5.37 -3.02
CA SER A 348 -10.20 -5.68 -2.49
C SER A 348 -9.14 -5.17 -3.47
N ASP A 349 -7.94 -4.87 -3.01
CA ASP A 349 -6.82 -4.57 -3.93
C ASP A 349 -6.20 -5.84 -4.52
N HIS A 350 -6.23 -6.95 -3.78
CA HIS A 350 -5.80 -8.25 -4.25
C HIS A 350 -6.45 -9.39 -3.46
N THR A 351 -6.20 -10.62 -3.92
CA THR A 351 -6.50 -11.83 -3.16
C THR A 351 -5.28 -12.19 -2.32
N THR A 352 -5.48 -12.46 -1.03
CA THR A 352 -4.48 -13.07 -0.16
C THR A 352 -5.12 -14.29 0.48
N PRO A 353 -4.99 -15.49 -0.14
CA PRO A 353 -5.68 -16.67 0.36
C PRO A 353 -5.20 -17.02 1.77
N SER A 354 -6.12 -17.10 2.73
CA SER A 354 -5.80 -17.23 4.16
C SER A 354 -5.21 -18.59 4.53
N GLU A 355 -5.27 -19.60 3.67
CA GLU A 355 -4.55 -20.85 3.89
C GLU A 355 -3.12 -20.83 3.32
N VAL A 356 -2.84 -19.90 2.39
CA VAL A 356 -1.53 -19.73 1.74
C VAL A 356 -0.70 -18.67 2.47
N GLY A 357 -1.32 -17.53 2.78
CA GLY A 357 -0.70 -16.39 3.45
C GLY A 357 0.21 -15.55 2.55
N GLU A 358 -0.01 -15.56 1.24
CA GLU A 358 0.71 -14.75 0.25
C GLU A 358 -0.26 -14.24 -0.80
N HIS A 359 0.09 -13.15 -1.50
CA HIS A 359 -0.77 -12.60 -2.55
C HIS A 359 -0.91 -13.59 -3.72
N SER A 360 -2.11 -13.68 -4.30
CA SER A 360 -2.38 -14.52 -5.47
C SER A 360 -3.00 -13.72 -6.62
N GLY A 361 -2.97 -14.31 -7.81
CA GLY A 361 -3.58 -13.75 -9.03
C GLY A 361 -5.04 -14.13 -9.21
N ASP A 362 -5.74 -14.51 -8.15
CA ASP A 362 -7.19 -14.74 -8.19
C ASP A 362 -7.90 -13.38 -8.27
N PRO A 363 -8.97 -13.24 -9.09
CA PRO A 363 -9.72 -11.99 -9.17
C PRO A 363 -10.43 -11.69 -7.84
N VAL A 364 -10.72 -10.42 -7.60
CA VAL A 364 -11.39 -9.94 -6.39
C VAL A 364 -12.84 -9.53 -6.68
N PRO A 365 -13.77 -9.63 -5.71
CA PRO A 365 -15.12 -9.13 -5.91
C PRO A 365 -15.12 -7.60 -5.91
N VAL A 366 -15.96 -7.00 -6.75
CA VAL A 366 -16.20 -5.56 -6.83
C VAL A 366 -17.71 -5.32 -6.89
N ALA A 367 -18.17 -4.33 -6.14
CA ALA A 367 -19.56 -3.87 -6.19
C ALA A 367 -19.62 -2.35 -6.16
N LEU A 368 -20.56 -1.79 -6.91
CA LEU A 368 -20.75 -0.36 -7.08
C LEU A 368 -22.23 -0.02 -7.00
N TYR A 369 -22.60 0.82 -6.03
CA TYR A 369 -23.87 1.51 -5.97
C TYR A 369 -23.73 2.88 -6.63
N ALA A 370 -24.67 3.25 -7.49
CA ALA A 370 -24.84 4.62 -7.97
C ALA A 370 -26.32 4.90 -8.34
N PRO A 371 -26.76 6.16 -8.31
CA PRO A 371 -28.03 6.58 -8.88
C PRO A 371 -28.09 6.22 -10.37
N GLY A 372 -29.03 5.36 -10.75
CA GLY A 372 -29.20 4.88 -12.14
C GLY A 372 -28.27 3.73 -12.53
N ALA A 373 -27.54 3.13 -11.60
CA ALA A 373 -26.80 1.89 -11.84
C ALA A 373 -27.75 0.73 -12.21
N ARG A 374 -27.27 -0.20 -13.04
CA ARG A 374 -28.07 -1.35 -13.48
C ARG A 374 -27.89 -2.52 -12.54
N TYR A 375 -28.76 -2.56 -11.54
CA TYR A 375 -28.76 -3.61 -10.53
C TYR A 375 -29.02 -4.98 -11.17
N GLY A 376 -28.23 -5.97 -10.76
CA GLY A 376 -28.40 -7.37 -11.15
C GLY A 376 -29.18 -8.19 -10.12
N ASN A 377 -29.10 -9.51 -10.22
CA ASN A 377 -29.71 -10.46 -9.26
C ASN A 377 -28.74 -10.88 -8.14
N VAL A 378 -27.67 -10.12 -7.90
CA VAL A 378 -26.63 -10.45 -6.92
C VAL A 378 -27.05 -9.91 -5.55
N GLU A 379 -27.36 -10.79 -4.61
CA GLU A 379 -27.81 -10.41 -3.25
C GLU A 379 -26.68 -10.37 -2.22
N LYS A 380 -25.52 -10.96 -2.54
CA LYS A 380 -24.41 -11.17 -1.60
C LYS A 380 -23.10 -10.69 -2.17
N PHE A 381 -22.29 -10.07 -1.32
CA PHE A 381 -20.95 -9.63 -1.68
C PHE A 381 -19.91 -10.69 -1.29
N ASP A 382 -19.63 -11.59 -2.23
CA ASP A 382 -18.54 -12.56 -2.15
C ASP A 382 -17.99 -12.91 -3.53
N GLU A 383 -16.86 -13.64 -3.56
CA GLU A 383 -16.15 -14.01 -4.78
C GLU A 383 -17.02 -14.78 -5.79
N ILE A 384 -17.99 -15.57 -5.30
CA ILE A 384 -18.82 -16.44 -6.14
C ILE A 384 -20.06 -15.68 -6.61
N SER A 385 -20.76 -15.01 -5.70
CA SER A 385 -21.96 -14.25 -6.03
C SER A 385 -21.66 -13.06 -6.94
N CYS A 386 -20.53 -12.35 -6.76
CA CYS A 386 -20.20 -11.22 -7.62
C CYS A 386 -19.83 -11.64 -9.06
N ALA A 387 -19.44 -12.89 -9.28
CA ALA A 387 -19.09 -13.40 -10.61
C ALA A 387 -20.26 -13.42 -11.60
N SER A 388 -21.51 -13.39 -11.12
CA SER A 388 -22.72 -13.30 -11.95
C SER A 388 -23.25 -11.88 -12.10
N GLY A 389 -22.51 -10.87 -11.62
CA GLY A 389 -22.94 -9.48 -11.63
C GLY A 389 -22.80 -8.77 -12.98
N THR A 390 -23.51 -7.65 -13.10
CA THR A 390 -23.64 -6.86 -14.34
C THR A 390 -22.38 -6.12 -14.78
N LEU A 391 -21.39 -5.91 -13.90
CA LEU A 391 -20.06 -5.40 -14.28
C LEU A 391 -19.22 -6.44 -15.03
N GLY A 392 -19.57 -7.73 -14.93
CA GLY A 392 -18.79 -8.81 -15.52
C GLY A 392 -17.41 -8.95 -14.87
N ARG A 393 -16.36 -9.11 -15.67
CA ARG A 393 -14.97 -9.22 -15.21
C ARG A 393 -14.14 -8.10 -15.83
N ILE A 394 -13.70 -7.15 -14.99
CA ILE A 394 -12.94 -5.96 -15.40
C ILE A 394 -11.50 -6.04 -14.89
N ARG A 395 -10.64 -5.09 -15.26
CA ARG A 395 -9.33 -4.90 -14.64
C ARG A 395 -9.36 -3.75 -13.64
N GLY A 396 -8.38 -3.70 -12.74
CA GLY A 396 -8.22 -2.61 -11.78
C GLY A 396 -8.28 -1.23 -12.42
N VAL A 397 -7.59 -1.07 -13.56
CA VAL A 397 -7.53 0.17 -14.34
C VAL A 397 -8.88 0.67 -14.86
N ASP A 398 -9.88 -0.21 -14.95
CA ASP A 398 -11.19 0.10 -15.50
C ASP A 398 -12.15 0.67 -14.42
N LEU A 399 -11.88 0.41 -13.12
CA LEU A 399 -12.77 0.80 -12.01
C LEU A 399 -12.92 2.32 -11.89
N MET A 400 -11.81 3.06 -11.91
CA MET A 400 -11.85 4.52 -11.75
C MET A 400 -12.60 5.22 -12.90
N PRO A 401 -12.35 4.91 -14.19
CA PRO A 401 -13.16 5.42 -15.30
C PRO A 401 -14.66 5.10 -15.16
N ILE A 402 -15.04 3.90 -14.70
CA ILE A 402 -16.45 3.53 -14.47
C ILE A 402 -17.07 4.44 -13.41
N ILE A 403 -16.38 4.68 -12.29
CA ILE A 403 -16.85 5.59 -11.24
C ILE A 403 -16.97 7.01 -11.80
N MET A 404 -15.95 7.51 -12.50
CA MET A 404 -15.97 8.86 -13.07
C MET A 404 -17.07 9.05 -14.12
N ASN A 405 -17.47 7.99 -14.83
CA ASN A 405 -18.62 8.02 -15.71
C ASN A 405 -19.94 8.27 -14.95
N TYR A 406 -20.16 7.60 -13.83
CA TYR A 406 -21.33 7.86 -12.98
C TYR A 406 -21.36 9.27 -12.37
N LEU A 407 -20.18 9.89 -12.23
CA LEU A 407 -20.03 11.27 -11.76
C LEU A 407 -20.14 12.31 -12.89
N GLY A 408 -20.28 11.89 -14.15
CA GLY A 408 -20.28 12.79 -15.31
C GLY A 408 -18.95 13.49 -15.54
N LYS A 409 -17.83 12.84 -15.18
CA LYS A 409 -16.46 13.38 -15.25
C LYS A 409 -15.63 12.81 -16.39
N VAL A 410 -16.21 11.98 -17.25
CA VAL A 410 -15.57 11.47 -18.46
C VAL A 410 -16.10 12.22 -19.68
N SER A 411 -15.20 12.58 -20.60
CA SER A 411 -15.57 13.16 -21.89
C SER A 411 -15.93 12.06 -22.89
N MET A 412 -16.68 12.42 -23.92
CA MET A 412 -16.87 11.54 -25.06
C MET A 412 -15.53 11.29 -25.76
N TYR A 413 -15.33 10.08 -26.27
CA TYR A 413 -14.14 9.75 -27.05
C TYR A 413 -14.37 10.11 -28.53
N GLY A 414 -13.54 10.99 -29.07
CA GLY A 414 -13.61 11.42 -30.47
C GLY A 414 -14.13 12.85 -30.69
N GLU A 415 -14.41 13.58 -29.61
CA GLU A 415 -14.77 15.01 -29.63
C GLU A 415 -13.90 15.84 -28.68
#